data_AF-A0A520AIG5-F1
#
_entry.id   AF-A0A520AIG5-F1
#
_cell.length_a   1.000
_cell.length_b   1.000
_cell.length_c   1.000
_cell.angle_alpha   90.00
_cell.angle_beta   90.00
_cell.angle_gamma   90.00
#
_symmetry.space_group_name_H-M   'P 1'
#
loop_
_entity.id
_entity.type
_entity.pdbx_description
1 polymer ?
#
loop_
_entity_poly.entity_id
_entity_poly.type
_entity_poly.pdbx_seq_one_letter_code
_entity_poly.pdbx_strand_id
1 'polypeptide(L)'
;TEGVLLTDEDRTLATLNELKASGVRISMDDFGTGYSSLSYLRKFPFDKIKIDQSFVRQIPQDPESAAIVRAIITMGTCLGMSTTVEGVETLEQFDFSVAEGCATIQGYHISRPLEPTALATMLAAEAGNIGLVSAMNEQVPSGFADRAKALDHLV
;
A
#
# COMPACT_ATOMS: atom_id res chain seq x y z
N THR A 1 -19.21 3.21 -3.00
CA THR A 1 -18.77 4.16 -1.95
C THR A 1 -18.24 5.47 -2.53
N GLU A 2 -17.83 5.54 -3.81
CA GLU A 2 -17.33 6.76 -4.47
C GLU A 2 -18.36 7.90 -4.66
N GLY A 3 -19.66 7.61 -4.72
CA GLY A 3 -20.71 8.60 -4.94
C GLY A 3 -20.85 9.68 -3.85
N VAL A 4 -20.28 9.46 -2.66
CA VAL A 4 -20.38 10.40 -1.54
C VAL A 4 -19.45 11.61 -1.71
N LEU A 5 -18.35 11.47 -2.44
CA LEU A 5 -17.39 12.58 -2.68
C LEU A 5 -17.95 13.64 -3.65
N LEU A 6 -18.93 13.27 -4.48
CA LEU A 6 -19.39 14.05 -5.63
C LEU A 6 -20.44 15.13 -5.29
N THR A 7 -21.08 15.07 -4.13
CA THR A 7 -22.25 15.92 -3.83
C THR A 7 -21.90 17.22 -3.10
N ASP A 8 -20.73 17.28 -2.43
CA ASP A 8 -20.23 18.47 -1.73
C ASP A 8 -18.70 18.39 -1.56
N GLU A 9 -17.98 18.68 -2.64
CA GLU A 9 -16.52 18.54 -2.71
C GLU A 9 -15.77 19.44 -1.72
N ASP A 10 -16.27 20.66 -1.48
CA ASP A 10 -15.62 21.63 -0.58
C ASP A 10 -15.77 21.20 0.88
N ARG A 11 -16.95 20.73 1.28
CA ARG A 11 -17.17 20.17 2.61
C ARG A 11 -16.34 18.90 2.83
N THR A 12 -16.23 18.06 1.80
CA THR A 12 -15.39 16.86 1.84
C THR A 12 -13.93 17.23 2.06
N LEU A 13 -13.42 18.20 1.29
CA LEU A 13 -12.04 18.66 1.42
C LEU A 13 -11.75 19.25 2.81
N ALA A 14 -12.67 20.07 3.34
CA ALA A 14 -12.56 20.60 4.69
C ALA A 14 -12.47 19.48 5.74
N THR A 15 -13.36 18.50 5.65
CA THR A 15 -13.39 17.35 6.57
C THR A 15 -12.10 16.53 6.52
N LEU A 16 -11.60 16.25 5.31
CA LEU A 16 -10.34 15.50 5.15
C LEU A 16 -9.14 16.27 5.71
N ASN A 17 -9.10 17.59 5.54
CA ASN A 17 -8.05 18.42 6.13
C ASN A 17 -8.10 18.45 7.66
N GLU A 18 -9.29 18.48 8.27
CA GLU A 18 -9.44 18.38 9.74
C GLU A 18 -8.95 17.03 10.28
N LEU A 19 -9.24 15.93 9.57
CA LEU A 19 -8.73 14.60 9.91
C LEU A 19 -7.20 14.55 9.80
N LYS A 20 -6.61 15.14 8.75
CA LYS A 20 -5.15 15.24 8.62
C LYS A 20 -4.51 16.09 9.70
N ALA A 21 -5.13 17.21 10.06
CA ALA A 21 -4.66 18.04 11.17
C ALA A 21 -4.64 17.27 12.51
N SER A 22 -5.46 16.23 12.63
CA SER A 22 -5.49 15.32 13.78
C SER A 22 -4.48 14.15 13.69
N GLY A 23 -3.68 14.09 12.62
CA GLY A 23 -2.68 13.04 12.39
C GLY A 23 -3.20 11.80 11.64
N VAL A 24 -4.45 11.81 11.16
CA VAL A 24 -5.00 10.70 10.37
C VAL A 24 -4.42 10.73 8.95
N ARG A 25 -3.97 9.57 8.47
CA ARG A 25 -3.57 9.39 7.06
C ARG A 25 -4.77 8.98 6.21
N ILE A 26 -4.88 9.55 5.01
CA ILE A 26 -6.00 9.32 4.11
C ILE A 26 -5.56 8.47 2.93
N SER A 27 -6.29 7.39 2.66
CA SER A 27 -6.04 6.50 1.52
C SER A 27 -7.12 6.65 0.48
N MET A 28 -6.73 6.67 -0.80
CA MET A 28 -7.65 6.45 -1.91
C MET A 28 -7.79 4.94 -2.15
N ASP A 29 -9.03 4.45 -2.09
CA ASP A 29 -9.35 3.04 -2.29
C ASP A 29 -9.75 2.72 -3.73
N ASP A 30 -9.65 1.45 -4.13
CA ASP A 30 -10.10 0.91 -5.42
C ASP A 30 -9.57 1.66 -6.67
N PHE A 31 -8.34 2.21 -6.61
CA PHE A 31 -7.78 3.04 -7.66
C PHE A 31 -7.65 2.27 -8.97
N GLY A 32 -8.30 2.80 -10.02
CA GLY A 32 -8.29 2.25 -11.37
C GLY A 32 -9.59 1.54 -11.77
N THR A 33 -10.54 1.35 -10.84
CA THR A 33 -11.92 0.97 -11.20
C THR A 33 -12.82 2.20 -11.19
N GLY A 34 -13.70 2.37 -12.19
CA GLY A 34 -14.70 3.46 -12.20
C GLY A 34 -14.16 4.89 -12.43
N TYR A 35 -14.70 5.87 -11.68
CA TYR A 35 -14.43 7.32 -11.81
C TYR A 35 -13.15 7.75 -11.04
N SER A 36 -12.12 6.91 -11.05
CA SER A 36 -10.79 7.19 -10.47
C SER A 36 -10.09 8.33 -11.25
N SER A 37 -10.51 9.57 -11.01
CA SER A 37 -9.98 10.72 -11.74
C SER A 37 -8.67 11.18 -11.12
N LEU A 38 -7.64 11.33 -11.95
CA LEU A 38 -6.39 12.00 -11.60
C LEU A 38 -6.63 13.41 -11.02
N SER A 39 -7.76 14.05 -11.34
CA SER A 39 -8.15 15.33 -10.74
C SER A 39 -8.37 15.24 -9.22
N TYR A 40 -8.88 14.11 -8.71
CA TYR A 40 -9.10 13.92 -7.27
C TYR A 40 -7.81 13.64 -6.52
N LEU A 41 -6.88 12.88 -7.11
CA LEU A 41 -5.54 12.71 -6.54
C LEU A 41 -4.83 14.05 -6.35
N ARG A 42 -5.07 15.02 -7.24
CA ARG A 42 -4.50 16.37 -7.11
C ARG A 42 -5.25 17.27 -6.14
N LYS A 43 -6.55 17.05 -5.94
CA LYS A 43 -7.42 17.95 -5.17
C LYS A 43 -7.46 17.59 -3.68
N PHE A 44 -7.54 16.30 -3.36
CA PHE A 44 -7.68 15.83 -1.99
C PHE A 44 -6.33 15.42 -1.40
N PRO A 45 -6.16 15.54 -0.07
CA PRO A 45 -4.85 15.38 0.55
C PRO A 45 -4.52 13.91 0.86
N PHE A 46 -4.57 13.04 -0.15
CA PHE A 46 -4.26 11.62 0.01
C PHE A 46 -2.79 11.38 0.36
N ASP A 47 -2.54 10.38 1.21
CA ASP A 47 -1.21 9.89 1.61
C ASP A 47 -0.88 8.56 0.94
N LYS A 48 -1.90 7.86 0.44
CA LYS A 48 -1.79 6.50 -0.09
C LYS A 48 -2.77 6.23 -1.22
N ILE A 49 -2.33 5.44 -2.19
CA ILE A 49 -3.14 4.87 -3.27
C ILE A 49 -3.21 3.35 -3.10
N LYS A 50 -4.41 2.78 -3.07
CA LYS A 50 -4.63 1.32 -3.10
C LYS A 50 -4.98 0.92 -4.54
N ILE A 51 -4.15 0.07 -5.14
CA ILE A 51 -4.32 -0.44 -6.50
C ILE A 51 -5.28 -1.63 -6.43
N ASP A 52 -6.41 -1.50 -7.11
CA ASP A 52 -7.46 -2.52 -7.05
C ASP A 52 -6.98 -3.88 -7.59
N GLN A 53 -7.49 -4.94 -6.96
CA GLN A 53 -7.15 -6.33 -7.28
C GLN A 53 -7.46 -6.73 -8.73
N SER A 54 -8.36 -6.04 -9.44
CA SER A 54 -8.69 -6.37 -10.84
C SER A 54 -7.46 -6.27 -11.75
N PHE A 55 -6.55 -5.34 -11.49
CA PHE A 55 -5.26 -5.26 -12.18
C PHE A 55 -4.25 -6.28 -11.68
N VAL A 56 -4.31 -6.64 -10.40
CA VAL A 56 -3.33 -7.52 -9.75
C VAL A 56 -3.54 -8.99 -10.11
N ARG A 57 -4.78 -9.40 -10.40
CA ARG A 57 -5.08 -10.80 -10.77
C ARG A 57 -4.36 -11.27 -12.03
N GLN A 58 -3.97 -10.35 -12.92
CA GLN A 58 -3.41 -10.68 -14.23
C GLN A 58 -1.88 -10.45 -14.31
N ILE A 59 -1.25 -9.83 -13.30
CA ILE A 59 0.20 -9.63 -13.29
C ILE A 59 0.94 -10.89 -12.79
N PRO A 60 2.18 -11.14 -13.25
CA PRO A 60 2.92 -10.39 -14.28
C PRO A 60 2.62 -10.79 -15.73
N GLN A 61 1.75 -11.77 -15.98
CA GLN A 61 1.59 -12.39 -17.30
C GLN A 61 0.90 -11.49 -18.33
N ASP A 62 -0.01 -10.63 -17.89
CA ASP A 62 -0.68 -9.65 -18.75
C ASP A 62 0.12 -8.33 -18.83
N PRO A 63 0.69 -7.98 -20.01
CA PRO A 63 1.52 -6.79 -20.15
C PRO A 63 0.75 -5.48 -19.90
N GLU A 64 -0.55 -5.44 -20.19
CA GLU A 64 -1.38 -4.25 -20.00
C GLU A 64 -1.58 -3.98 -18.52
N SER A 65 -2.02 -4.98 -17.76
CA SER A 65 -2.15 -4.89 -16.29
C SER A 65 -0.80 -4.57 -15.63
N ALA A 66 0.29 -5.18 -16.09
CA ALA A 66 1.63 -4.88 -15.58
C ALA A 66 2.04 -3.42 -15.84
N ALA A 67 1.72 -2.88 -17.02
CA ALA A 67 1.97 -1.48 -17.35
C ALA A 67 1.14 -0.52 -16.50
N ILE A 68 -0.14 -0.84 -16.25
CA ILE A 68 -1.04 -0.05 -15.41
C ILE A 68 -0.53 -0.02 -13.96
N VAL A 69 -0.23 -1.18 -13.36
CA VAL A 69 0.29 -1.25 -11.98
C VAL A 69 1.59 -0.45 -11.84
N ARG A 70 2.53 -0.61 -12.78
CA ARG A 70 3.79 0.18 -12.81
C ARG A 70 3.54 1.68 -12.91
N ALA A 71 2.61 2.09 -13.77
CA ALA A 71 2.26 3.50 -13.94
C ALA A 71 1.68 4.10 -12.65
N ILE A 72 0.81 3.35 -11.95
CA ILE A 72 0.21 3.81 -10.69
C ILE A 72 1.28 3.91 -9.58
N ILE A 73 2.17 2.92 -9.46
CA ILE A 73 3.28 2.96 -8.49
C ILE A 73 4.20 4.17 -8.73
N THR A 74 4.55 4.40 -10.00
CA THR A 74 5.38 5.55 -10.39
C THR A 74 4.67 6.86 -10.09
N MET A 75 3.37 6.95 -10.41
CA MET A 75 2.55 8.13 -10.14
C MET A 75 2.47 8.45 -8.65
N GLY A 76 2.19 7.45 -7.81
CA GLY A 76 2.16 7.61 -6.35
C GLY A 76 3.47 8.20 -5.84
N THR A 77 4.59 7.61 -6.26
CA THR A 77 5.93 8.09 -5.92
C THR A 77 6.14 9.56 -6.32
N CYS A 78 5.80 9.92 -7.56
CA CYS A 78 5.93 11.30 -8.08
C CYS A 78 5.04 12.31 -7.33
N LEU A 79 3.89 11.87 -6.80
CA LEU A 79 2.96 12.70 -6.04
C LEU A 79 3.25 12.71 -4.53
N GLY A 80 4.30 12.02 -4.08
CA GLY A 80 4.62 11.90 -2.66
C GLY A 80 3.63 11.02 -1.88
N MET A 81 2.95 10.10 -2.56
CA MET A 81 2.00 9.16 -1.99
C MET A 81 2.58 7.74 -1.96
N SER A 82 2.33 7.02 -0.88
CA SER A 82 2.63 5.59 -0.81
C SER A 82 1.66 4.77 -1.66
N THR A 83 2.05 3.58 -2.10
CA THR A 83 1.16 2.66 -2.82
C THR A 83 0.98 1.34 -2.09
N THR A 84 -0.23 0.78 -2.22
CA THR A 84 -0.57 -0.57 -1.77
C THR A 84 -1.10 -1.35 -2.96
N VAL A 85 -0.50 -2.51 -3.27
CA VAL A 85 -1.07 -3.48 -4.23
C VAL A 85 -2.00 -4.42 -3.46
N GLU A 86 -3.26 -4.51 -3.89
CA GLU A 86 -4.28 -5.34 -3.23
C GLU A 86 -4.61 -6.62 -3.98
N GLY A 87 -4.98 -7.67 -3.24
CA GLY A 87 -5.38 -8.94 -3.82
C GLY A 87 -4.21 -9.77 -4.35
N VAL A 88 -3.02 -9.63 -3.77
CA VAL A 88 -1.88 -10.52 -4.08
C VAL A 88 -2.13 -11.91 -3.53
N GLU A 89 -2.20 -12.91 -4.40
CA GLU A 89 -2.48 -14.31 -4.07
C GLU A 89 -1.31 -15.25 -4.38
N THR A 90 -0.41 -14.87 -5.30
CA THR A 90 0.73 -15.71 -5.72
C THR A 90 2.09 -15.06 -5.44
N LEU A 91 3.14 -15.89 -5.41
CA LEU A 91 4.51 -15.42 -5.22
C LEU A 91 4.95 -14.53 -6.40
N GLU A 92 4.54 -14.85 -7.62
CA GLU A 92 4.89 -14.08 -8.81
C GLU A 92 4.30 -12.67 -8.78
N GLN A 93 3.07 -12.52 -8.26
CA GLN A 93 2.44 -11.21 -8.05
C GLN A 93 3.16 -10.41 -6.95
N PHE A 94 3.57 -11.07 -5.88
CA PHE A 94 4.36 -10.47 -4.80
C PHE A 94 5.71 -9.97 -5.32
N ASP A 95 6.48 -10.85 -5.98
CA ASP A 95 7.81 -10.54 -6.50
C ASP A 95 7.76 -9.42 -7.54
N PHE A 96 6.75 -9.44 -8.42
CA PHE A 96 6.50 -8.33 -9.34
C PHE A 96 6.27 -7.01 -8.58
N SER A 97 5.37 -7.01 -7.59
CA SER A 97 5.02 -5.80 -6.84
C SER A 97 6.21 -5.22 -6.07
N VAL A 98 7.07 -6.08 -5.50
CA VAL A 98 8.31 -5.68 -4.83
C VAL A 98 9.32 -5.12 -5.84
N ALA A 99 9.49 -5.76 -7.00
CA ALA A 99 10.41 -5.32 -8.04
C ALA A 99 10.03 -3.95 -8.62
N GLU A 100 8.73 -3.67 -8.73
CA GLU A 100 8.20 -2.37 -9.14
C GLU A 100 8.34 -1.27 -8.08
N GLY A 101 8.79 -1.61 -6.87
CA GLY A 101 8.98 -0.67 -5.77
C GLY A 101 7.68 -0.29 -5.06
N CYS A 102 6.67 -1.16 -5.06
CA CYS A 102 5.47 -0.94 -4.27
C CYS A 102 5.82 -0.89 -2.76
N ALA A 103 5.25 0.09 -2.05
CA ALA A 103 5.56 0.30 -0.65
C ALA A 103 4.94 -0.75 0.29
N THR A 104 3.74 -1.24 -0.05
CA THR A 104 2.98 -2.18 0.79
C THR A 104 2.19 -3.17 -0.06
N ILE A 105 2.04 -4.39 0.42
CA ILE A 105 1.33 -5.46 -0.29
C ILE A 105 0.25 -6.04 0.62
N GLN A 106 -0.93 -6.28 0.07
CA GLN A 106 -2.06 -6.89 0.77
C GLN A 106 -2.66 -8.00 -0.09
N GLY A 107 -2.89 -9.17 0.51
CA GLY A 107 -3.63 -10.25 -0.15
C GLY A 107 -3.44 -11.60 0.53
N TYR A 108 -4.11 -12.62 -0.01
CA TYR A 108 -4.12 -13.98 0.55
C TYR A 108 -2.76 -14.67 0.52
N HIS A 109 -1.82 -14.19 -0.29
CA HIS A 109 -0.43 -14.62 -0.23
C HIS A 109 0.21 -14.32 1.14
N ILE A 110 -0.16 -13.20 1.76
CA ILE A 110 0.31 -12.81 3.10
C ILE A 110 -0.51 -13.53 4.16
N SER A 111 -1.83 -13.34 4.13
CA SER A 111 -2.78 -14.01 5.03
C SER A 111 -4.21 -13.80 4.54
N ARG A 112 -5.12 -14.72 4.91
CA ARG A 112 -6.56 -14.49 4.80
C ARG A 112 -7.03 -13.53 5.91
N PRO A 113 -8.15 -12.82 5.77
CA PRO A 113 -8.77 -12.09 6.87
C PRO A 113 -8.91 -13.00 8.10
N LEU A 114 -8.41 -12.51 9.24
CA LEU A 114 -8.34 -13.27 10.48
C LEU A 114 -9.32 -12.68 11.51
N GLU A 115 -9.84 -13.56 12.36
CA GLU A 115 -10.49 -13.12 13.60
C GLU A 115 -9.47 -12.39 14.49
N PRO A 116 -9.91 -11.43 15.33
CA PRO A 116 -9.01 -10.60 16.13
C PRO A 116 -7.99 -11.37 16.98
N THR A 117 -8.37 -12.52 17.52
CA THR A 117 -7.49 -13.38 18.33
C THR A 117 -6.41 -14.06 17.49
N ALA A 118 -6.74 -14.50 16.28
CA ALA A 118 -5.80 -15.08 15.34
C ALA A 118 -4.83 -14.01 14.81
N LEU A 119 -5.33 -12.79 14.55
CA LEU A 119 -4.50 -11.65 14.17
C LEU A 119 -3.48 -11.31 15.27
N ALA A 120 -3.92 -11.22 16.53
CA ALA A 120 -3.02 -10.93 17.66
C ALA A 120 -1.91 -11.98 17.80
N THR A 121 -2.26 -13.26 17.57
CA THR A 121 -1.30 -14.37 17.59
C THR A 121 -0.28 -14.25 16.47
N MET A 122 -0.74 -13.95 15.25
CA MET A 122 0.12 -13.74 14.08
C MET A 122 1.11 -12.58 14.30
N LEU A 123 0.62 -11.43 14.80
CA LEU A 123 1.45 -10.26 15.07
C LEU A 123 2.49 -10.53 16.17
N ALA A 124 2.12 -11.26 17.22
CA ALA A 124 3.05 -11.63 18.29
C ALA A 124 4.15 -12.59 17.80
N ALA A 125 3.81 -13.52 16.92
CA ALA A 125 4.78 -14.43 16.31
C ALA A 125 5.78 -13.67 15.42
N GLU A 126 5.31 -12.71 14.62
CA GLU A 126 6.18 -11.88 13.77
C GLU A 126 7.06 -10.93 14.58
N ALA A 127 6.56 -10.33 15.66
CA ALA A 127 7.38 -9.51 16.55
C ALA A 127 8.56 -10.30 17.17
N GLY A 128 8.35 -11.60 17.44
CA GLY A 128 9.42 -12.51 17.86
C GLY A 128 10.46 -12.78 16.77
N ASN A 129 10.03 -12.89 15.51
CA ASN A 129 10.93 -13.05 14.36
C ASN A 129 11.72 -11.77 14.04
N ILE A 130 11.11 -10.58 14.15
CA ILE A 130 11.80 -9.29 13.95
C ILE A 130 12.91 -9.11 15.01
N GLY A 131 12.66 -9.52 16.25
CA GLY A 131 13.68 -9.54 17.31
C GLY A 131 14.87 -10.46 17.01
N LEU A 132 14.62 -11.61 16.38
CA LEU A 132 15.68 -12.53 15.91
C LEU A 132 16.44 -11.99 14.70
N VAL A 133 15.75 -11.37 13.73
CA VAL A 133 16.40 -10.74 12.56
C VAL A 133 17.24 -9.54 12.98
N SER A 134 16.79 -8.72 13.94
CA SER A 134 17.59 -7.62 14.50
C SER A 134 18.85 -8.13 15.21
N ALA A 135 18.75 -9.23 15.97
CA ALA A 135 19.90 -9.86 16.62
C ALA A 135 20.88 -10.52 15.63
N MET A 136 20.41 -10.98 14.47
CA MET A 136 21.24 -11.54 13.40
C MET A 136 21.87 -10.47 12.49
N ASN A 137 21.31 -9.25 12.45
CA ASN A 137 21.80 -8.16 11.60
C ASN A 137 23.04 -7.44 12.16
N GLU A 138 23.44 -7.71 13.41
CA GLU A 138 24.68 -7.17 14.00
C GLU A 138 25.97 -7.82 13.44
N GLN A 139 25.86 -8.84 12.56
CA GLN A 139 27.02 -9.54 11.96
C GLN A 139 27.07 -9.48 10.42
N VAL A 140 26.34 -8.57 9.76
CA VAL A 140 26.37 -8.43 8.29
C VAL A 140 27.34 -7.32 7.87
N PRO A 141 28.28 -7.57 6.92
CA PRO A 141 29.22 -6.55 6.45
C PRO A 141 28.49 -5.34 5.84
N SER A 142 29.12 -4.17 5.91
CA SER A 142 28.60 -2.80 5.71
C SER A 142 27.99 -2.45 4.33
N GLY A 143 27.60 -3.42 3.50
CA GLY A 143 27.02 -3.22 2.18
C GLY A 143 25.50 -3.43 2.05
N PHE A 144 24.81 -3.90 3.11
CA PHE A 144 23.37 -4.23 3.06
C PHE A 144 22.47 -3.36 3.97
N ALA A 145 23.02 -2.37 4.67
CA ALA A 145 22.33 -1.63 5.72
C ALA A 145 21.24 -0.65 5.23
N ASP A 146 21.20 -0.28 3.95
CA ASP A 146 20.32 0.81 3.47
C ASP A 146 18.88 0.39 3.11
N ARG A 147 18.54 -0.91 3.14
CA ARG A 147 17.17 -1.38 2.86
C ARG A 147 16.33 -1.71 4.08
N ALA A 148 16.93 -1.77 5.28
CA ALA A 148 16.21 -2.10 6.52
C ALA A 148 15.56 -0.89 7.22
N LYS A 149 15.90 0.35 6.83
CA LYS A 149 15.33 1.57 7.43
C LYS A 149 13.88 1.89 7.03
N ALA A 150 13.32 1.18 6.04
CA ALA A 150 11.97 1.46 5.55
C ALA A 150 10.84 0.97 6.48
N LEU A 151 11.15 0.18 7.51
CA LEU A 151 10.16 -0.38 8.45
C LEU A 151 9.99 0.44 9.74
N ASP A 152 10.85 1.42 10.02
CA ASP A 152 10.78 2.26 11.23
C ASP A 152 9.78 3.43 11.15
N HIS A 153 9.12 3.64 10.00
CA HIS A 153 8.17 4.75 9.79
C HIS A 153 6.70 4.30 9.64
N LEU A 154 6.38 3.09 10.13
CA LEU A 154 5.03 2.51 10.05
C LEU A 154 4.45 2.13 11.42
N VAL A 155 4.77 2.93 12.44
CA VAL A 155 3.94 3.11 13.64
C VAL A 155 3.44 4.55 13.66
#